data_AF-A0A3Q4GK09-F1
#
_entry.id   AF-A0A3Q4GK09-F1
#
_cell.length_a   1.000
_cell.length_b   1.000
_cell.length_c   1.000
_cell.angle_alpha   90.00
_cell.angle_beta   90.00
_cell.angle_gamma   90.00
#
_symmetry.space_group_name_H-M   'P 1'
#
loop_
_entity.id
_entity.type
_entity.pdbx_description
1 polymer ?
#
loop_
_entity_poly.entity_id
_entity_poly.type
_entity_poly.pdbx_seq_one_letter_code
_entity_poly.pdbx_strand_id
1 'polypeptide(L)' 'MHGNKQHMQKDFFLFNSSKARCKSYINLREVTQRFRLSPGEYVIVPSTYEPHQEGEFILRVFSEKKNTSE' A
#
# COMPACT_ATOMS: atom_id res chain seq x y z
N MET A 1 -5.10 0.46 16.33
CA MET A 1 -5.11 0.48 14.85
C MET A 1 -6.02 -0.59 14.26
N HIS A 2 -7.33 -0.48 14.45
CA HIS A 2 -8.42 -1.16 13.78
C HIS A 2 -8.92 -0.26 12.64
N GLY A 3 -8.07 -0.09 11.62
CA GLY A 3 -8.56 0.38 10.33
C GLY A 3 -9.71 -0.52 9.83
N ASN A 4 -10.54 0.00 8.94
CA ASN A 4 -11.66 -0.74 8.38
C ASN A 4 -11.16 -2.07 7.80
N LYS A 5 -11.54 -3.19 8.42
CA LYS A 5 -11.07 -4.55 8.09
C LYS A 5 -11.78 -5.14 6.86
N GLN A 6 -12.63 -4.36 6.20
CA GLN A 6 -13.35 -4.84 5.02
C GLN A 6 -12.39 -5.00 3.84
N HIS A 7 -12.35 -6.21 3.29
CA HIS A 7 -11.64 -6.47 2.04
C HIS A 7 -12.32 -5.73 0.89
N MET A 8 -11.57 -4.85 0.22
CA MET A 8 -12.06 -4.07 -0.91
C MET A 8 -12.23 -4.96 -2.14
N GLN A 9 -13.40 -4.89 -2.76
CA GLN A 9 -13.72 -5.66 -3.97
C GLN A 9 -13.14 -4.99 -5.22
N LYS A 10 -13.14 -5.71 -6.35
CA LYS A 10 -12.61 -5.24 -7.64
C LYS A 10 -13.11 -3.84 -8.03
N ASP A 11 -14.40 -3.59 -7.87
CA ASP A 11 -15.03 -2.32 -8.27
C ASP A 11 -14.42 -1.11 -7.55
N PHE A 12 -14.00 -1.28 -6.28
CA PHE A 12 -13.31 -0.22 -5.56
C PHE A 12 -12.08 0.27 -6.32
N PHE A 13 -11.25 -0.65 -6.83
CA PHE A 13 -10.02 -0.31 -7.55
C PHE A 13 -10.24 0.17 -8.98
N LEU A 14 -11.38 -0.19 -9.60
CA LEU A 14 -11.76 0.32 -10.93
C LEU A 14 -12.17 1.80 -10.87
N PHE A 15 -12.81 2.22 -9.77
CA PHE A 15 -13.39 3.56 -9.66
C PHE A 15 -12.59 4.51 -8.74
N ASN A 16 -11.53 4.05 -8.09
CA ASN A 16 -10.67 4.87 -7.23
C ASN A 16 -9.22 4.86 -7.71
N SER A 17 -8.68 6.05 -8.02
CA SER A 17 -7.28 6.20 -8.38
C SER A 17 -6.36 6.10 -7.15
N SER A 18 -5.18 5.51 -7.32
CA SER A 18 -4.17 5.47 -6.27
C SER A 18 -3.72 6.88 -5.86
N LYS A 19 -3.74 7.18 -4.56
CA LYS A 19 -3.24 8.46 -4.02
C LYS A 19 -1.70 8.54 -4.02
N ALA A 20 -1.05 7.39 -3.90
CA ALA A 20 0.39 7.23 -4.00
C ALA A 20 0.70 5.83 -4.53
N ARG A 21 1.83 5.68 -5.24
CA ARG A 21 2.33 4.39 -5.75
C ARG A 21 3.84 4.44 -5.97
N CYS A 22 4.47 3.27 -6.05
CA CYS A 22 5.84 3.15 -6.52
C CYS A 22 5.96 3.68 -7.96
N LYS A 23 7.08 4.34 -8.30
CA LYS A 23 7.30 4.86 -9.66
C LYS A 23 7.36 3.76 -10.71
N SER A 24 7.93 2.61 -10.35
CA SER A 24 8.11 1.45 -11.21
C SER A 24 8.13 0.18 -10.38
N TYR A 25 7.77 -0.95 -11.00
CA TYR A 25 8.12 -2.27 -10.50
C TYR A 25 9.59 -2.54 -10.83
N ILE A 26 10.36 -2.95 -9.83
CA ILE A 26 11.79 -3.18 -9.98
C ILE A 26 12.12 -4.52 -9.31
N ASN A 27 12.93 -5.35 -9.96
CA ASN A 27 13.41 -6.60 -9.41
C ASN A 27 14.59 -6.37 -8.46
N LEU A 28 14.30 -5.70 -7.33
CA LEU A 28 15.20 -5.54 -6.20
C LEU A 28 14.59 -6.24 -5.00
N ARG A 29 15.46 -6.63 -4.06
CA ARG A 29 15.03 -7.25 -2.78
C ARG A 29 14.05 -6.37 -1.99
N GLU A 30 14.19 -5.05 -2.10
CA GLU A 30 13.32 -4.08 -1.43
C GLU A 30 13.05 -2.89 -2.36
N VAL A 31 11.82 -2.38 -2.31
CA VAL A 31 11.43 -1.10 -2.88
C VAL A 31 10.94 -0.19 -1.75
N THR A 32 11.63 0.92 -1.55
CA THR A 32 11.31 1.91 -0.50
C THR A 32 10.90 3.22 -1.15
N GLN A 33 9.85 3.86 -0.65
CA GLN A 33 9.49 5.20 -1.08
C GLN A 33 8.94 6.04 0.08
N ARG A 34 9.24 7.33 0.05
CA ARG A 34 8.69 8.31 0.99
C ARG A 34 7.53 9.03 0.34
N PHE A 35 6.43 9.14 1.07
CA PHE A 35 5.23 9.83 0.64
C PHE A 35 4.85 10.91 1.65
N ARG A 36 4.16 11.94 1.16
CA ARG A 36 3.45 12.92 1.97
C ARG A 36 2.00 12.88 1.55
N LEU A 37 1.13 12.49 2.47
CA LEU A 37 -0.30 12.36 2.25
C LEU A 37 -1.04 13.30 3.20
N SER A 38 -2.24 13.74 2.80
CA SER A 38 -3.16 14.39 3.74
C SER A 38 -3.55 13.41 4.84
N PRO A 39 -3.89 13.87 6.06
CA PRO A 39 -4.46 13.00 7.09
C PRO A 39 -5.67 12.22 6.55
N GLY A 40 -5.75 10.93 6.86
CA GLY A 40 -6.79 10.04 6.37
C GLY A 40 -6.41 8.57 6.52
N GLU A 41 -7.36 7.69 6.19
CA GLU A 41 -7.14 6.25 6.14
C GLU A 41 -6.77 5.82 4.72
N TYR A 42 -5.73 4.99 4.61
CA TYR A 42 -5.20 4.54 3.32
C TYR A 42 -4.98 3.03 3.35
N VAL A 43 -5.21 2.39 2.20
CA VAL A 43 -4.91 0.98 1.97
C VAL A 43 -3.62 0.87 1.16
N ILE A 44 -2.69 0.03 1.61
CA ILE A 44 -1.48 -0.32 0.87
C ILE A 44 -1.70 -1.69 0.24
N VAL A 45 -1.54 -1.78 -1.08
CA VAL A 45 -1.63 -3.04 -1.83
C VAL A 45 -0.22 -3.42 -2.31
N PRO A 46 0.49 -4.34 -1.63
CA PRO A 46 1.75 -4.90 -2.13
C PRO A 46 1.46 -5.97 -3.19
N SER A 47 2.21 -5.95 -4.30
CA SER A 47 2.04 -6.91 -5.40
C SER A 47 3.33 -7.08 -6.20
N THR A 48 3.38 -8.15 -7.00
CA THR A 48 4.33 -8.31 -8.11
C THR A 48 3.82 -7.61 -9.37
N TYR A 49 4.68 -7.48 -10.38
CA TYR A 49 4.28 -6.88 -11.66
C TYR A 49 3.31 -7.79 -12.42
N GLU A 50 3.72 -9.03 -12.63
CA GLU A 50 2.88 -10.06 -13.25
C GLU A 50 2.01 -10.77 -12.21
N PRO A 51 0.80 -11.21 -12.58
CA PRO A 51 -0.02 -12.05 -11.72
C PRO A 51 0.60 -13.44 -11.53
N HIS A 52 0.11 -14.18 -10.54
CA HIS A 52 0.49 -15.57 -10.25
C HIS A 52 1.98 -15.77 -9.93
N GLN A 53 2.66 -14.73 -9.44
CA GLN A 53 4.01 -14.84 -8.89
C GLN A 53 3.91 -15.00 -7.38
N GLU A 54 4.39 -16.13 -6.87
CA GLU A 54 4.40 -16.43 -5.44
C GLU A 54 5.68 -15.91 -4.79
N GLY A 55 5.57 -15.49 -3.52
CA GLY A 55 6.69 -15.02 -2.75
C GLY A 55 6.28 -14.50 -1.38
N GLU A 56 7.16 -14.68 -0.41
CA GLU A 56 7.01 -14.06 0.91
C GLU A 56 7.46 -12.60 0.87
N PHE A 57 6.79 -11.74 1.63
CA PHE A 57 7.16 -10.33 1.72
C PHE A 57 6.99 -9.80 3.13
N ILE A 58 7.67 -8.68 3.40
CA ILE A 58 7.47 -7.89 4.61
C ILE A 58 7.14 -6.45 4.20
N LEU A 59 6.07 -5.90 4.79
CA LEU A 59 5.73 -4.49 4.65
C LEU A 59 6.13 -3.74 5.93
N ARG A 60 6.94 -2.69 5.78
CA ARG A 60 7.37 -1.83 6.89
C ARG A 60 6.86 -0.42 6.65
N VAL A 61 6.19 0.15 7.65
CA VAL A 61 5.64 1.51 7.59
C VAL A 61 6.32 2.34 8.67
N PHE A 62 6.96 3.43 8.25
CA PHE A 62 7.57 4.40 9.15
C PHE A 62 6.88 5.75 8.93
N SER A 63 6.37 6.34 10.00
CA SER A 63 5.73 7.66 9.96
C SER A 63 6.50 8.63 10.87
N GLU A 64 6.66 9.88 10.43
CA GLU A 64 7.30 10.93 11.23
C GLU A 64 6.54 11.17 12.54
N LYS A 65 5.20 11.13 12.46
CA LYS A 65 4.30 11.25 13.60
C LYS A 65 3.66 9.90 13.90
N LYS A 66 3.32 9.66 15.16
CA LYS A 66 2.58 8.46 15.56
C LYS A 66 1.27 8.38 14.78
N ASN A 67 0.97 7.22 14.22
CA ASN A 67 -0.34 6.96 13.65
C ASN A 67 -1.37 6.90 14.80
N THR A 68 -2.39 7.76 14.72
CA THR A 68 -3.44 7.88 15.74
C THR A 68 -4.71 7.11 15.38
N SER A 69 -4.75 6.42 14.23
CA SER A 69 -5.87 5.54 13.90
C SER A 69 -5.96 4.43 14.96
N GLU A 70 -7.04 4.44 15.75
CA GLU A 70 -7.38 3.37 16.71
C GLU A 70 -7.73 2.07 16.02
#